data_AF-A0A2E7E524-F1
#
_entry.id   AF-A0A2E7E524-F1
#
_cell.length_a   1.000
_cell.length_b   1.000
_cell.length_c   1.000
_cell.angle_alpha   90.00
_cell.angle_beta   90.00
_cell.angle_gamma   90.00
#
_symmetry.space_group_name_H-M   'P 1'
#
loop_
_entity.id
_entity.type
_entity.pdbx_description
1 polymer ?
#
loop_
_entity_poly.entity_id
_entity_poly.type
_entity_poly.pdbx_seq_one_letter_code
_entity_poly.pdbx_strand_id
1 'polypeptide(L)'
;MMKYLLVAGSLALISACQSVPETQIQTYSYDSEQHTGMVHVNEKIYSSTHKTCQAKWRSGAVFDPTGLPLNLTSQGHFSLSLDDGAEAIKRFNFHIPQMDDGDVLLKDYQEYNEYLLEPEVDGILTQGRHFFAPEGYVVRVSDVETTGWWTKACIGIDHMYFLDPEGPDSDPLIILDRVVIPYAQKQGSPISFSFGSEVQHAGELSVKPR
;
A
#
# COMPACT_ATOMS: atom_id res chain seq x y z
N MET A 1 -32.81 -6.73 -58.19
CA MET A 1 -32.51 -5.48 -57.48
C MET A 1 -31.51 -5.78 -56.39
N MET A 2 -30.29 -5.28 -56.57
CA MET A 2 -29.14 -5.52 -55.71
C MET A 2 -29.07 -4.39 -54.68
N LYS A 3 -29.02 -4.70 -53.38
CA LYS A 3 -28.76 -3.71 -52.33
C LYS A 3 -27.45 -4.08 -51.64
N TYR A 4 -26.39 -3.41 -52.07
CA TYR A 4 -25.11 -3.37 -51.37
C TYR A 4 -25.26 -2.42 -50.18
N LEU A 5 -25.09 -2.94 -48.97
CA LEU A 5 -24.87 -2.13 -47.77
C LEU A 5 -23.39 -2.21 -47.43
N LEU A 6 -22.67 -1.16 -47.83
CA LEU A 6 -21.35 -0.79 -47.33
C LEU A 6 -21.52 -0.38 -45.87
N VAL A 7 -20.97 -1.17 -44.95
CA VAL A 7 -20.73 -0.72 -43.56
C VAL A 7 -19.25 -0.39 -43.47
N ALA A 8 -18.98 0.88 -43.22
CA ALA A 8 -17.66 1.47 -43.11
C ALA A 8 -16.88 0.85 -41.94
N GLY A 9 -15.72 0.27 -42.24
CA GLY A 9 -14.76 -0.18 -41.24
C GLY A 9 -14.13 1.02 -40.54
N SER A 10 -14.49 1.22 -39.28
CA SER A 10 -13.75 2.11 -38.39
C SER A 10 -12.62 1.31 -37.75
N LEU A 11 -11.41 1.46 -38.28
CA LEU A 11 -10.19 1.06 -37.56
C LEU A 11 -10.04 1.99 -36.35
N ALA A 12 -10.57 1.57 -35.20
CA ALA A 12 -10.13 2.10 -33.92
C ALA A 12 -8.74 1.53 -33.65
N LEU A 13 -7.72 2.38 -33.81
CA LEU A 13 -6.38 2.16 -33.28
C LEU A 13 -6.50 2.10 -31.76
N ILE A 14 -6.65 0.89 -31.22
CA ILE A 14 -6.48 0.64 -29.79
C ILE A 14 -4.98 0.80 -29.54
N SER A 15 -4.61 1.97 -29.04
CA SER A 15 -3.34 2.20 -28.37
C SER A 15 -3.14 1.07 -27.36
N ALA A 16 -1.92 0.54 -27.28
CA ALA A 16 -1.55 -0.53 -26.38
C ALA A 16 -1.87 -0.12 -24.93
N CYS A 17 -3.06 -0.46 -24.47
CA CYS A 17 -3.38 -0.57 -23.05
C CYS A 17 -2.48 -1.71 -22.57
N GLN A 18 -1.40 -1.36 -21.87
CA GLN A 18 -0.60 -2.34 -21.17
C GLN A 18 -1.58 -3.22 -20.39
N SER A 19 -1.54 -4.51 -20.68
CA SER A 19 -2.41 -5.52 -20.06
C SER A 19 -2.47 -5.28 -18.56
N VAL A 20 -3.68 -5.10 -18.04
CA VAL A 20 -3.93 -5.02 -16.59
C VAL A 20 -3.19 -6.20 -15.95
N PRO A 21 -2.27 -5.96 -15.00
CA PRO A 21 -1.56 -7.06 -14.35
C PRO A 21 -2.59 -7.96 -13.69
N GLU A 22 -2.40 -9.28 -13.81
CA GLU A 22 -3.27 -10.23 -13.12
C GLU A 22 -3.19 -9.93 -11.62
N THR A 23 -4.36 -9.77 -10.98
CA THR A 23 -4.46 -9.40 -9.57
C THR A 23 -5.09 -10.54 -8.81
N GLN A 24 -4.50 -10.86 -7.66
CA GLN A 24 -5.10 -11.75 -6.68
C GLN A 24 -5.61 -10.92 -5.51
N ILE A 25 -6.84 -11.19 -5.07
CA ILE A 25 -7.39 -10.59 -3.86
C ILE A 25 -7.55 -11.70 -2.83
N GLN A 26 -7.07 -11.44 -1.61
CA GLN A 26 -7.21 -12.33 -0.46
C GLN A 26 -7.83 -11.56 0.69
N THR A 27 -8.75 -12.19 1.40
CA THR A 27 -9.42 -11.59 2.55
C THR A 27 -9.40 -12.57 3.71
N TYR A 28 -8.99 -12.11 4.88
CA TYR A 28 -8.93 -12.93 6.09
C TYR A 28 -9.02 -12.06 7.35
N SER A 29 -9.35 -12.67 8.48
CA SER A 29 -9.38 -11.98 9.77
C SER A 29 -8.53 -12.72 10.81
N TYR A 30 -8.01 -11.98 11.79
CA TYR A 30 -7.33 -12.55 12.95
C TYR A 30 -7.54 -11.66 14.18
N ASP A 31 -7.49 -12.27 15.37
CA ASP A 31 -7.45 -11.54 16.63
C ASP A 31 -6.06 -10.92 16.80
N SER A 32 -6.00 -9.61 17.01
CA SER A 32 -4.71 -8.93 17.19
C SER A 32 -4.12 -9.21 18.57
N GLU A 33 -2.86 -9.62 18.61
CA GLU A 33 -2.09 -9.73 19.85
C GLU A 33 -1.58 -8.36 20.35
N GLN A 34 -1.64 -7.32 19.50
CA GLN A 34 -1.06 -6.00 19.73
C GLN A 34 -2.13 -4.91 19.93
N HIS A 35 -3.36 -5.18 19.50
CA HIS A 35 -4.48 -4.25 19.50
C HIS A 35 -5.72 -4.97 20.06
N THR A 36 -6.56 -4.29 20.84
CA THR A 36 -7.86 -4.82 21.29
C THR A 36 -8.86 -4.94 20.14
N GLY A 37 -9.00 -6.12 19.53
CA GLY A 37 -10.07 -6.37 18.56
C GLY A 37 -9.63 -7.30 17.43
N MET A 38 -10.55 -7.51 16.49
CA MET A 38 -10.30 -8.30 15.29
C MET A 38 -9.78 -7.40 14.17
N VAL A 39 -8.71 -7.84 13.51
CA VAL A 39 -8.20 -7.20 12.29
C VAL A 39 -8.75 -7.94 11.09
N HIS A 40 -9.48 -7.22 10.24
CA HIS A 40 -9.90 -7.68 8.93
C HIS A 40 -8.91 -7.20 7.88
N VAL A 41 -8.31 -8.13 7.14
CA VAL A 41 -7.31 -7.84 6.12
C VAL A 41 -7.93 -8.01 4.74
N ASN A 42 -7.79 -6.99 3.90
CA ASN A 42 -8.00 -7.10 2.46
C ASN A 42 -6.67 -6.90 1.76
N GLU A 43 -6.18 -7.93 1.08
CA GLU A 43 -4.88 -7.92 0.43
C GLU A 43 -5.02 -8.09 -1.07
N LYS A 44 -4.54 -7.08 -1.81
CA LYS A 44 -4.46 -7.10 -3.26
C LYS A 44 -3.02 -7.28 -3.71
N ILE A 45 -2.76 -8.30 -4.50
CA ILE A 45 -1.43 -8.66 -4.99
C ILE A 45 -1.42 -8.48 -6.50
N TYR A 46 -0.63 -7.52 -6.96
CA TYR A 46 -0.31 -7.39 -8.38
C TYR A 46 0.73 -8.42 -8.79
N SER A 47 0.62 -8.95 -10.01
CA SER A 47 1.64 -9.78 -10.63
C SER A 47 2.52 -8.97 -11.60
N SER A 48 3.73 -9.46 -11.87
CA SER A 48 4.62 -8.92 -12.90
C SER A 48 5.47 -10.03 -13.47
N THR A 49 5.69 -10.01 -14.80
CA THR A 49 6.61 -10.94 -15.47
C THR A 49 8.08 -10.54 -15.29
N HIS A 50 8.35 -9.35 -14.74
CA HIS A 50 9.69 -8.79 -14.61
C HIS A 50 10.24 -8.78 -13.19
N LYS A 51 9.37 -8.94 -12.19
CA LYS A 51 9.70 -9.05 -10.76
C LYS A 51 8.66 -9.94 -10.08
N THR A 52 9.12 -10.89 -9.27
CA THR A 52 8.27 -11.73 -8.44
C THR A 52 8.63 -11.48 -6.99
N CYS A 53 7.63 -11.20 -6.17
CA CYS A 53 7.82 -11.03 -4.73
C CYS A 53 7.59 -12.34 -3.99
N GLN A 54 8.53 -12.72 -3.13
CA GLN A 54 8.44 -13.92 -2.32
C GLN A 54 7.26 -13.84 -1.34
N ALA A 55 6.52 -14.93 -1.09
CA ALA A 55 5.28 -14.89 -0.29
C ALA A 55 5.40 -14.24 1.09
N LYS A 56 6.59 -14.24 1.72
CA LYS A 56 6.84 -13.66 3.05
C LYS A 56 7.87 -12.52 3.03
N TRP A 57 8.09 -11.87 1.89
CA TRP A 57 9.10 -10.83 1.75
C TRP A 57 8.95 -9.70 2.78
N ARG A 58 7.71 -9.36 3.17
CA ARG A 58 7.40 -8.33 4.18
C ARG A 58 7.84 -8.69 5.60
N SER A 59 8.06 -9.97 5.88
CA SER A 59 8.48 -10.47 7.19
C SER A 59 10.01 -10.57 7.32
N GLY A 60 10.76 -10.06 6.34
CA GLY A 60 12.21 -9.94 6.44
C GLY A 60 12.63 -9.03 7.60
N ALA A 61 13.93 -9.08 7.95
CA ALA A 61 14.47 -8.22 8.98
C ALA A 61 14.26 -6.74 8.58
N VAL A 62 13.82 -5.92 9.53
CA VAL A 62 13.73 -4.48 9.30
C VAL A 62 15.15 -3.96 9.20
N PHE A 63 15.44 -3.26 8.10
CA PHE A 63 16.73 -2.61 7.91
C PHE A 63 16.96 -1.59 9.04
N ASP A 64 17.93 -1.88 9.90
CA ASP A 64 18.42 -0.98 10.93
C ASP A 64 19.80 -0.45 10.52
N PRO A 65 19.94 0.86 10.25
CA PRO A 65 21.23 1.45 9.88
C PRO A 65 22.18 1.46 11.10
N THR A 66 22.78 0.32 11.45
CA THR A 66 23.79 0.24 12.51
C THR A 66 25.18 0.55 11.92
N GLY A 67 25.78 1.69 12.31
CA GLY A 67 27.12 2.12 11.89
C GLY A 67 27.32 3.64 11.85
N LEU A 68 28.55 4.09 11.57
CA LEU A 68 28.86 5.50 11.23
C LEU A 68 27.86 6.01 10.18
N PRO A 69 27.49 7.31 10.20
CA PRO A 69 26.44 7.84 9.34
C PRO A 69 26.68 7.35 7.92
N LEU A 70 25.72 6.58 7.39
CA LEU A 70 25.73 6.17 6.01
C LEU A 70 25.99 7.45 5.21
N ASN A 71 27.14 7.52 4.54
CA ASN A 71 27.20 8.22 3.28
C ASN A 71 26.15 7.50 2.46
N LEU A 72 24.91 8.00 2.52
CA LEU A 72 23.76 7.40 1.90
C LEU A 72 24.06 7.40 0.41
N THR A 73 24.66 6.33 -0.08
CA THR A 73 24.67 5.94 -1.49
C THR A 73 23.31 5.30 -1.77
N SER A 74 22.24 6.05 -1.49
CA SER A 74 20.86 5.66 -1.79
C SER A 74 20.74 5.13 -3.22
N GLN A 75 20.03 4.02 -3.38
CA GLN A 75 19.84 3.41 -4.70
C GLN A 75 18.80 4.15 -5.54
N GLY A 76 17.94 4.96 -4.91
CA GLY A 76 16.93 5.76 -5.61
C GLY A 76 16.07 6.57 -4.65
N HIS A 77 15.30 7.51 -5.22
CA HIS A 77 14.30 8.31 -4.50
C HIS A 77 12.90 7.88 -4.96
N PHE A 78 12.13 7.28 -4.06
CA PHE A 78 10.77 6.85 -4.34
C PHE A 78 9.80 7.98 -4.02
N SER A 79 8.85 8.19 -4.93
CA SER A 79 7.73 9.09 -4.79
C SER A 79 6.45 8.27 -4.90
N LEU A 80 5.66 8.29 -3.84
CA LEU A 80 4.35 7.67 -3.75
C LEU A 80 3.30 8.76 -3.58
N SER A 81 2.26 8.73 -4.40
CA SER A 81 1.06 9.55 -4.23
C SER A 81 -0.15 8.64 -4.05
N LEU A 82 -0.99 8.94 -3.06
CA LEU A 82 -2.24 8.23 -2.79
C LEU A 82 -3.39 9.25 -2.79
N ASP A 83 -4.42 8.94 -3.56
CA ASP A 83 -5.71 9.62 -3.58
C ASP A 83 -6.75 8.66 -2.99
N ASP A 84 -7.33 9.04 -1.86
CA ASP A 84 -8.36 8.32 -1.12
C ASP A 84 -9.74 9.01 -1.23
N GLY A 85 -9.86 10.01 -2.11
CA GLY A 85 -11.06 10.84 -2.24
C GLY A 85 -11.19 11.96 -1.21
N ALA A 86 -10.22 12.13 -0.30
CA ALA A 86 -10.13 13.29 0.57
C ALA A 86 -9.76 14.57 -0.22
N GLU A 87 -9.90 15.75 0.41
CA GLU A 87 -9.63 17.04 -0.26
C GLU A 87 -8.17 17.20 -0.75
N ALA A 88 -7.22 16.41 -0.25
CA ALA A 88 -5.81 16.49 -0.61
C ALA A 88 -5.14 15.12 -0.86
N ILE A 89 -4.48 14.99 -2.01
CA ILE A 89 -3.63 13.83 -2.36
C ILE A 89 -2.46 13.72 -1.37
N LYS A 90 -2.37 12.59 -0.67
CA LYS A 90 -1.27 12.25 0.25
C LYS A 90 -0.01 11.92 -0.56
N ARG A 91 1.13 12.50 -0.19
CA ARG A 91 2.41 12.32 -0.91
C ARG A 91 3.53 11.91 0.03
N PHE A 92 4.15 10.78 -0.25
CA PHE A 92 5.24 10.22 0.53
C PHE A 92 6.51 10.15 -0.32
N ASN A 93 7.60 10.65 0.23
CA ASN A 93 8.91 10.63 -0.40
C ASN A 93 9.91 9.95 0.53
N PHE A 94 10.63 8.97 0.03
CA PHE A 94 11.63 8.27 0.82
C PHE A 94 12.79 7.76 -0.04
N HIS A 95 13.96 7.70 0.59
CA HIS A 95 15.17 7.18 -0.01
C HIS A 95 15.33 5.71 0.34
N ILE A 96 15.80 4.92 -0.63
CA ILE A 96 16.17 3.54 -0.39
C ILE A 96 17.68 3.47 -0.10
N PRO A 97 18.12 3.05 1.09
CA PRO A 97 19.53 2.85 1.39
C PRO A 97 20.08 1.60 0.67
N GLN A 98 21.39 1.39 0.70
CA GLN A 98 21.93 0.07 0.39
C GLN A 98 21.63 -0.85 1.57
N MET A 99 20.98 -1.99 1.31
CA MET A 99 20.53 -2.97 2.30
C MET A 99 20.97 -4.36 1.84
N ASP A 100 21.04 -5.30 2.76
CA ASP A 100 21.32 -6.69 2.42
C ASP A 100 20.12 -7.33 1.72
N ASP A 101 20.36 -8.45 1.03
CA ASP A 101 19.30 -9.17 0.34
C ASP A 101 18.28 -9.73 1.35
N GLY A 102 17.00 -9.48 1.10
CA GLY A 102 15.90 -9.86 2.00
C GLY A 102 15.57 -8.87 3.12
N ASP A 103 16.38 -7.84 3.35
CA ASP A 103 16.05 -6.78 4.30
C ASP A 103 14.88 -5.92 3.81
N VAL A 104 14.12 -5.40 4.76
CA VAL A 104 12.92 -4.59 4.52
C VAL A 104 13.15 -3.18 5.04
N LEU A 105 13.13 -2.21 4.13
CA LEU A 105 12.94 -0.81 4.50
C LEU A 105 11.50 -0.62 4.95
N LEU A 106 11.30 -0.13 6.16
CA LEU A 106 9.99 0.23 6.69
C LEU A 106 9.91 1.75 6.88
N LYS A 107 8.86 2.36 6.31
CA LYS A 107 8.51 3.77 6.51
C LYS A 107 7.10 3.86 7.07
N ASP A 108 7.00 4.54 8.20
CA ASP A 108 5.77 4.67 8.95
C ASP A 108 5.24 6.12 8.87
N TYR A 109 3.96 6.24 8.52
CA TYR A 109 3.25 7.50 8.31
C TYR A 109 1.89 7.48 9.04
N GLN A 110 1.86 6.95 10.27
CA GLN A 110 0.65 7.04 11.11
C GLN A 110 0.28 8.49 11.38
N GLU A 111 -1.01 8.80 11.29
CA GLU A 111 -1.56 10.14 11.47
C GLU A 111 -1.95 10.37 12.94
N TYR A 112 -2.49 9.36 13.61
CA TYR A 112 -2.81 9.42 15.04
C TYR A 112 -2.95 8.02 15.65
N ASN A 113 -2.80 7.98 16.97
CA ASN A 113 -3.17 6.83 17.78
C ASN A 113 -4.37 7.26 18.63
N GLU A 114 -5.57 6.78 18.30
CA GLU A 114 -6.75 7.13 19.08
C GLU A 114 -6.98 6.17 20.24
N TYR A 115 -7.55 6.72 21.31
CA TYR A 115 -8.09 5.97 22.43
C TYR A 115 -9.61 5.98 22.31
N LEU A 116 -10.23 4.86 21.97
CA LEU A 116 -11.68 4.73 22.06
C LEU A 116 -12.08 4.66 23.54
N LEU A 117 -12.89 5.64 23.96
CA LEU A 117 -13.53 5.69 25.28
C LEU A 117 -14.99 5.27 25.14
N GLU A 118 -15.55 4.60 26.15
CA GLU A 118 -16.99 4.34 26.22
C GLU A 118 -17.79 5.66 26.31
N PRO A 119 -19.03 5.70 25.80
CA PRO A 119 -19.89 6.87 25.92
C PRO A 119 -20.16 7.24 27.39
N GLU A 120 -20.24 8.53 27.68
CA GLU A 120 -20.59 9.05 29.00
C GLU A 120 -22.03 8.63 29.36
N VAL A 121 -22.20 7.87 30.44
CA VAL A 121 -23.51 7.50 30.98
C VAL A 121 -23.68 8.19 32.33
N ASP A 122 -24.75 8.98 32.47
CA ASP A 122 -25.15 9.65 33.71
C ASP A 122 -24.08 10.56 34.36
N GLY A 123 -23.29 11.29 33.56
CA GLY A 123 -22.28 12.21 34.09
C GLY A 123 -20.97 11.55 34.54
N ILE A 124 -20.83 10.25 34.29
CA ILE A 124 -19.65 9.45 34.59
C ILE A 124 -19.05 8.98 33.27
N LEU A 125 -17.84 9.44 32.97
CA LEU A 125 -16.99 8.82 31.96
C LEU A 125 -16.53 7.47 32.53
N THR A 126 -17.23 6.40 32.16
CA THR A 126 -16.73 5.05 32.41
C THR A 126 -15.48 4.88 31.56
N GLN A 127 -14.36 4.52 32.20
CA GLN A 127 -13.14 4.24 31.47
C GLN A 127 -13.34 2.92 30.73
N GLY A 128 -13.84 3.01 29.50
CA GLY A 128 -13.95 1.87 28.60
C GLY A 128 -12.60 1.23 28.35
N ARG A 129 -12.59 0.03 27.76
CA ARG A 129 -11.34 -0.66 27.38
C ARG A 129 -10.52 0.27 26.47
N HIS A 130 -9.45 0.84 27.00
CA HIS A 130 -8.51 1.61 26.18
C HIS A 130 -8.02 0.72 25.03
N PHE A 131 -8.30 1.16 23.82
CA PHE A 131 -7.82 0.54 22.61
C PHE A 131 -6.81 1.47 21.95
N PHE A 132 -5.73 0.91 21.43
CA PHE A 132 -4.73 1.61 20.66
C PHE A 132 -4.71 0.97 19.28
N ALA A 133 -5.14 1.70 18.25
CA ALA A 133 -4.87 1.36 16.87
C ALA A 133 -4.23 2.56 16.16
N PRO A 134 -3.14 2.33 15.43
CA PRO A 134 -2.54 3.35 14.61
C PRO A 134 -3.37 3.52 13.32
N GLU A 135 -3.87 4.72 13.06
CA GLU A 135 -4.47 5.06 11.76
C GLU A 135 -3.41 5.66 10.85
N GLY A 136 -3.37 5.19 9.60
CA GLY A 136 -2.49 5.71 8.57
C GLY A 136 -1.77 4.62 7.77
N TYR A 137 -0.60 4.95 7.26
CA TYR A 137 0.08 4.14 6.24
C TYR A 137 1.42 3.59 6.70
N VAL A 138 1.69 2.34 6.34
CA VAL A 138 3.03 1.75 6.40
C VAL A 138 3.48 1.36 5.00
N VAL A 139 4.63 1.88 4.58
CA VAL A 139 5.27 1.52 3.31
C VAL A 139 6.46 0.62 3.59
N ARG A 140 6.51 -0.53 2.92
CA ARG A 140 7.61 -1.49 2.97
C ARG A 140 8.23 -1.65 1.60
N VAL A 141 9.56 -1.72 1.56
CA VAL A 141 10.31 -2.00 0.34
C VAL A 141 11.42 -3.00 0.60
N SER A 142 11.53 -4.02 -0.25
CA SER A 142 12.60 -5.00 -0.19
C SER A 142 13.06 -5.42 -1.59
N ASP A 143 14.14 -6.21 -1.63
CA ASP A 143 14.60 -6.91 -2.84
C ASP A 143 14.79 -5.94 -4.01
N VAL A 144 15.55 -4.88 -3.72
CA VAL A 144 15.75 -3.73 -4.61
C VAL A 144 16.92 -4.01 -5.55
N GLU A 145 16.63 -4.00 -6.85
CA GLU A 145 17.63 -4.17 -7.90
C GLU A 145 17.63 -2.94 -8.80
N THR A 146 18.79 -2.31 -8.97
CA THR A 146 18.96 -1.22 -9.93
C THR A 146 19.96 -1.64 -11.00
N THR A 147 19.50 -1.74 -12.25
CA THR A 147 20.35 -2.09 -13.41
C THR A 147 20.17 -1.06 -14.51
N GLY A 148 21.20 -0.23 -14.72
CA GLY A 148 21.11 0.90 -15.64
C GLY A 148 19.98 1.85 -15.21
N TRP A 149 19.03 2.09 -16.12
CA TRP A 149 17.86 2.95 -15.87
C TRP A 149 16.66 2.20 -15.30
N TRP A 150 16.76 0.89 -15.06
CA TRP A 150 15.67 0.08 -14.53
C TRP A 150 15.84 -0.11 -13.03
N THR A 151 14.73 0.05 -12.30
CA THR A 151 14.63 -0.27 -10.88
C THR A 151 13.53 -1.31 -10.69
N LYS A 152 13.85 -2.37 -9.96
CA LYS A 152 12.91 -3.40 -9.52
C LYS A 152 12.88 -3.46 -8.01
N ALA A 153 11.71 -3.71 -7.43
CA ALA A 153 11.54 -3.82 -5.98
C ALA A 153 10.23 -4.53 -5.65
N CYS A 154 10.16 -5.09 -4.45
CA CYS A 154 8.90 -5.51 -3.86
C CYS A 154 8.37 -4.41 -2.95
N ILE A 155 7.17 -3.92 -3.24
CA ILE A 155 6.60 -2.76 -2.54
C ILE A 155 5.28 -3.16 -1.93
N GLY A 156 5.13 -2.82 -0.66
CA GLY A 156 4.00 -3.13 0.18
C GLY A 156 3.48 -1.82 0.75
N ILE A 157 2.21 -1.54 0.55
CA ILE A 157 1.54 -0.40 1.19
C ILE A 157 0.40 -0.98 2.00
N ASP A 158 0.41 -0.66 3.28
CA ASP A 158 -0.62 -1.03 4.23
C ASP A 158 -1.32 0.24 4.67
N HIS A 159 -2.64 0.24 4.66
CA HIS A 159 -3.49 1.28 5.24
C HIS A 159 -4.31 0.66 6.36
N MET A 160 -4.12 1.14 7.58
CA MET A 160 -4.88 0.70 8.75
C MET A 160 -5.82 1.82 9.16
N TYR A 161 -7.08 1.47 9.39
CA TYR A 161 -8.12 2.39 9.82
C TYR A 161 -9.24 1.63 10.54
N PHE A 162 -10.15 2.35 11.17
CA PHE A 162 -11.29 1.78 11.85
C PHE A 162 -12.59 2.24 11.20
N LEU A 163 -13.61 1.39 11.32
CA LEU A 163 -14.99 1.78 11.04
C LEU A 163 -15.68 2.10 12.36
N ASP A 164 -16.62 3.05 12.31
CA ASP A 164 -17.46 3.36 13.46
C ASP A 164 -18.19 2.09 13.93
N PRO A 165 -18.18 1.80 15.24
CA PRO A 165 -18.87 0.64 15.77
C PRO A 165 -20.38 0.73 15.52
N GLU A 166 -21.02 -0.39 15.18
CA GLU A 166 -22.48 -0.45 14.93
C GLU A 166 -23.32 -0.22 16.21
N GLY A 167 -22.68 -0.17 17.38
CA GLY A 167 -23.32 0.17 18.66
C GLY A 167 -22.32 0.36 19.81
N PRO A 168 -22.79 0.75 21.00
CA PRO A 168 -21.94 1.05 22.16
C PRO A 168 -21.23 -0.18 22.74
N ASP A 169 -21.74 -1.39 22.48
CA ASP A 169 -21.22 -2.65 23.03
C ASP A 169 -20.38 -3.47 22.01
N SER A 170 -20.15 -2.96 20.80
CA SER A 170 -19.36 -3.64 19.77
C SER A 170 -17.90 -3.20 19.80
N ASP A 171 -16.98 -4.16 19.84
CA ASP A 171 -15.55 -3.89 19.66
C ASP A 171 -15.33 -3.24 18.26
N PRO A 172 -14.44 -2.24 18.15
CA PRO A 172 -14.16 -1.58 16.88
C PRO A 172 -13.59 -2.58 15.88
N LEU A 173 -14.10 -2.56 14.64
CA LEU A 173 -13.54 -3.35 13.56
C LEU A 173 -12.33 -2.65 12.95
N ILE A 174 -11.17 -3.27 13.06
CA ILE A 174 -9.93 -2.77 12.48
C ILE A 174 -9.86 -3.28 11.04
N ILE A 175 -9.77 -2.37 10.07
CA ILE A 175 -9.54 -2.71 8.67
C ILE A 175 -8.07 -2.51 8.35
N LEU A 176 -7.50 -3.47 7.63
CA LEU A 176 -6.13 -3.44 7.14
C LEU A 176 -6.11 -3.75 5.65
N ASP A 177 -6.13 -2.69 4.86
CA ASP A 177 -6.02 -2.76 3.42
C ASP A 177 -4.55 -2.82 3.00
N ARG A 178 -4.20 -3.83 2.22
CA ARG A 178 -2.83 -4.10 1.80
C ARG A 178 -2.73 -4.20 0.30
N VAL A 179 -1.66 -3.66 -0.26
CA VAL A 179 -1.28 -3.89 -1.65
C VAL A 179 0.16 -4.36 -1.77
N VAL A 180 0.38 -5.42 -2.57
CA VAL A 180 1.70 -5.85 -3.02
C VAL A 180 1.88 -5.44 -4.47
N ILE A 181 2.98 -4.74 -4.73
CA ILE A 181 3.35 -4.24 -6.04
C ILE A 181 4.76 -4.76 -6.37
N PRO A 182 4.89 -5.76 -7.26
CA PRO A 182 6.17 -6.12 -7.85
C PRO A 182 6.59 -5.03 -8.85
N TYR A 183 7.26 -4.01 -8.35
CA TYR A 183 7.70 -2.87 -9.13
C TYR A 183 8.83 -3.28 -10.07
N ALA A 184 8.71 -2.92 -11.34
CA ALA A 184 9.73 -3.12 -12.36
C ALA A 184 9.56 -2.09 -13.47
N GLN A 185 10.17 -0.92 -13.30
CA GLN A 185 10.04 0.18 -14.26
C GLN A 185 11.37 0.88 -14.51
N LYS A 186 11.39 1.65 -15.59
CA LYS A 186 12.42 2.65 -15.81
C LYS A 186 12.26 3.78 -14.81
N GLN A 187 13.38 4.33 -14.34
CA GLN A 187 13.38 5.53 -13.53
C GLN A 187 12.65 6.67 -14.26
N GLY A 188 11.85 7.42 -13.51
CA GLY A 188 10.98 8.49 -14.00
C GLY A 188 9.66 8.00 -14.61
N SER A 189 9.45 6.68 -14.77
CA SER A 189 8.18 6.13 -15.28
C SER A 189 7.29 5.71 -14.10
N PRO A 190 6.15 6.40 -13.89
CA PRO A 190 5.21 6.02 -12.85
C PRO A 190 4.46 4.73 -13.20
N ILE A 191 3.99 4.02 -12.17
CA ILE A 191 2.91 3.04 -12.30
C ILE A 191 1.71 3.51 -11.51
N SER A 192 0.52 3.21 -12.02
CA SER A 192 -0.72 3.40 -11.31
C SER A 192 -1.19 2.08 -10.69
N PHE A 193 -1.80 2.15 -9.52
CA PHE A 193 -2.40 1.01 -8.84
C PHE A 193 -3.62 1.46 -8.05
N SER A 194 -4.41 0.51 -7.57
CA SER A 194 -5.50 0.77 -6.64
C SER A 194 -5.62 -0.35 -5.64
N PHE A 195 -6.10 -0.04 -4.45
CA PHE A 195 -6.38 -1.01 -3.40
C PHE A 195 -7.37 -0.41 -2.40
N GLY A 196 -7.87 -1.24 -1.49
CA GLY A 196 -8.84 -0.82 -0.51
C GLY A 196 -10.09 -1.69 -0.53
N SER A 197 -10.77 -1.83 0.61
CA SER A 197 -12.09 -2.43 0.70
C SER A 197 -13.17 -1.37 0.90
N GLU A 198 -13.16 -0.70 2.06
CA GLU A 198 -14.15 0.33 2.41
C GLU A 198 -13.68 1.72 1.98
N VAL A 199 -12.38 1.99 2.14
CA VAL A 199 -11.74 3.20 1.62
C VAL A 199 -10.95 2.84 0.38
N GLN A 200 -11.41 3.32 -0.79
CA GLN A 200 -10.73 3.04 -2.05
C GLN A 200 -9.58 4.01 -2.28
N HIS A 201 -8.41 3.48 -2.61
CA HIS A 201 -7.22 4.26 -2.92
C HIS A 201 -6.85 4.11 -4.39
N ALA A 202 -6.59 5.23 -5.06
CA ALA A 202 -5.88 5.30 -6.32
C ALA A 202 -4.45 5.82 -6.06
N GLY A 203 -3.44 5.05 -6.48
CA GLY A 203 -2.05 5.34 -6.20
C GLY A 203 -1.20 5.51 -7.45
N GLU A 204 -0.19 6.36 -7.35
CA GLU A 204 0.90 6.46 -8.32
C GLU A 204 2.25 6.28 -7.62
N LEU A 205 3.11 5.44 -8.19
CA LEU A 205 4.43 5.15 -7.66
C LEU A 205 5.49 5.34 -8.75
N SER A 206 6.52 6.13 -8.45
CA SER A 206 7.67 6.33 -9.34
C SER A 206 8.99 6.37 -8.59
N VAL A 207 10.06 5.97 -9.28
CA VAL A 207 11.43 6.11 -8.80
C VAL A 207 12.11 7.18 -9.62
N LYS A 208 12.62 8.22 -8.96
CA LYS A 208 13.42 9.24 -9.63
C LYS A 208 14.91 8.86 -9.61
N PRO A 209 15.65 9.17 -10.69
CA PRO A 209 17.11 9.19 -10.63
C PRO A 209 17.57 10.14 -9.53
N ARG A 210 18.77 9.90 -9.01
CA ARG A 210 19.46 10.87 -8.14
C ARG A 210 19.74 12.17 -8.85
#